data_AF-A0A935DQT1-F1
#
_entry.id   AF-A0A935DQT1-F1
#
_cell.length_a   1.000
_cell.length_b   1.000
_cell.length_c   1.000
_cell.angle_alpha   90.00
_cell.angle_beta   90.00
_cell.angle_gamma   90.00
#
_symmetry.space_group_name_H-M   'P 1'
#
loop_
_entity.id
_entity.type
_entity.pdbx_description
1 polymer ?
#
loop_
_entity_poly.entity_id
_entity_poly.type
_entity_poly.pdbx_seq_one_letter_code
_entity_poly.pdbx_strand_id
1 'polypeptide(L)'
;MPVHSAASLVAADAAYRLDAEQIDVWAVDLHAAPALLARLETWLAADELARAQRFVFDRDRHRFVVARALLRLLLGRYTGQTPQELSFVYGEAGKPSLDPRRPPALEFNLSHSADRALLAVSGGVPIGVDIESSTRAIDVLAIANRYFYGSEYDSIAAAPAPLQRDAFLRHWVAKEAVLKGEGIGIGFALERFSICFEGQGERARSITHVGDVQAKSWCVRMLSLEPGWHGAVALPADSFALRFPTCRPV
;
A
#
# COMPACT_ATOMS: atom_id res chain seq x y z
N MET A 1 8.15 -3.04 11.91
CA MET A 1 8.46 -3.62 10.57
C MET A 1 9.79 -3.07 10.08
N PRO A 2 10.69 -3.84 9.43
CA PRO A 2 11.93 -3.30 8.87
C PRO A 2 11.64 -2.36 7.68
N VAL A 3 12.33 -1.21 7.65
CA VAL A 3 12.32 -0.28 6.51
C VAL A 3 13.60 -0.47 5.71
N HIS A 4 13.48 -0.72 4.42
CA HIS A 4 14.60 -0.99 3.53
C HIS A 4 15.00 0.25 2.75
N SER A 5 16.30 0.51 2.65
CA SER A 5 16.81 1.53 1.72
C SER A 5 16.82 0.99 0.29
N ALA A 6 16.75 1.89 -0.70
CA ALA A 6 16.96 1.51 -2.09
C ALA A 6 18.30 0.77 -2.29
N ALA A 7 19.37 1.22 -1.63
CA ALA A 7 20.69 0.62 -1.74
C ALA A 7 20.73 -0.82 -1.21
N SER A 8 20.15 -1.08 -0.03
CA SER A 8 20.12 -2.41 0.56
C SER A 8 19.27 -3.38 -0.26
N LEU A 9 18.16 -2.91 -0.84
CA LEU A 9 17.38 -3.72 -1.75
C LEU A 9 18.21 -4.06 -2.98
N VAL A 10 18.81 -3.08 -3.66
CA VAL A 10 19.60 -3.32 -4.89
C VAL A 10 20.82 -4.23 -4.67
N ALA A 11 21.45 -4.18 -3.49
CA ALA A 11 22.60 -5.01 -3.16
C ALA A 11 22.24 -6.46 -2.82
N ALA A 12 21.02 -6.71 -2.34
CA ALA A 12 20.58 -8.06 -2.03
C ALA A 12 20.32 -8.87 -3.32
N ASP A 13 20.81 -10.10 -3.38
CA ASP A 13 20.41 -11.05 -4.42
C ASP A 13 19.63 -12.19 -3.75
N ALA A 14 18.30 -12.12 -3.86
CA ALA A 14 17.41 -13.04 -3.19
C ALA A 14 16.18 -13.31 -4.06
N ALA A 15 15.83 -14.58 -4.22
CA ALA A 15 14.53 -14.99 -4.77
C ALA A 15 13.52 -15.13 -3.63
N TYR A 16 12.29 -14.66 -3.85
CA TYR A 16 11.21 -14.76 -2.87
C TYR A 16 10.12 -15.70 -3.36
N ARG A 17 9.53 -16.45 -2.43
CA ARG A 17 8.40 -17.34 -2.68
C ARG A 17 7.28 -17.03 -1.70
N LEU A 18 6.05 -17.08 -2.21
CA LEU A 18 4.82 -16.91 -1.46
C LEU A 18 4.00 -18.19 -1.57
N ASP A 19 3.56 -18.68 -0.42
CA ASP A 19 2.50 -19.69 -0.33
C ASP A 19 1.13 -19.00 -0.39
N ALA A 20 0.07 -19.76 -0.69
CA ALA A 20 -1.28 -19.21 -0.95
C ALA A 20 -1.87 -18.37 0.20
N GLU A 21 -1.42 -18.58 1.44
CA GLU A 21 -1.92 -17.89 2.64
C GLU A 21 -0.94 -16.84 3.21
N GLN A 22 0.19 -16.66 2.54
CA GLN A 22 1.24 -15.74 2.98
C GLN A 22 1.22 -14.45 2.18
N ILE A 23 1.57 -13.38 2.87
CA ILE A 23 1.63 -12.05 2.31
C ILE A 23 2.93 -11.43 2.77
N ASP A 24 3.72 -10.98 1.81
CA ASP A 24 4.91 -10.21 2.09
C ASP A 24 4.56 -8.72 2.01
N VAL A 25 4.90 -7.98 3.06
CA VAL A 25 4.82 -6.52 3.09
C VAL A 25 6.22 -5.93 3.25
N TRP A 26 6.56 -5.04 2.33
CA TRP A 26 7.83 -4.35 2.28
C TRP A 26 7.63 -2.88 2.64
N ALA A 27 8.35 -2.37 3.64
CA ALA A 27 8.54 -0.93 3.81
C ALA A 27 9.83 -0.49 3.14
N VAL A 28 9.77 0.64 2.46
CA VAL A 28 10.86 1.18 1.66
C VAL A 28 11.03 2.67 1.93
N ASP A 29 12.28 3.09 2.15
CA ASP A 29 12.69 4.48 2.16
C ASP A 29 12.93 4.94 0.70
N LEU A 30 12.29 6.06 0.32
CA LEU A 30 12.29 6.57 -1.05
C LEU A 30 13.45 7.54 -1.34
N HIS A 31 14.40 7.72 -0.43
CA HIS A 31 15.63 8.44 -0.69
C HIS A 31 16.64 7.55 -1.41
N ALA A 32 17.26 8.11 -2.45
CA ALA A 32 18.35 7.49 -3.16
C ALA A 32 19.42 8.54 -3.47
N ALA A 33 20.69 8.15 -3.34
CA ALA A 33 21.79 8.97 -3.81
C ALA A 33 21.72 9.14 -5.34
N PRO A 34 22.21 10.26 -5.92
CA PRO A 34 22.07 10.54 -7.35
C PRO A 34 22.55 9.41 -8.28
N ALA A 35 23.68 8.77 -7.96
CA ALA A 35 24.20 7.66 -8.74
C ALA A 35 23.27 6.42 -8.72
N LEU A 36 22.66 6.13 -7.57
CA LEU A 36 21.69 5.06 -7.45
C LEU A 36 20.40 5.42 -8.19
N LEU A 37 19.93 6.67 -8.08
CA LEU A 37 18.75 7.14 -8.79
C LEU A 37 18.90 6.98 -10.32
N ALA A 38 20.04 7.40 -10.89
CA ALA A 38 20.32 7.22 -12.31
C ALA A 38 20.27 5.74 -12.74
N ARG A 39 20.79 4.82 -11.89
CA ARG A 39 20.67 3.38 -12.13
C ARG A 39 19.21 2.92 -12.09
N LEU A 40 18.43 3.37 -11.10
CA LEU A 40 17.01 3.01 -10.95
C LEU A 40 16.17 3.48 -12.14
N GLU A 41 16.47 4.65 -12.73
CA GLU A 41 15.80 5.14 -13.94
C GLU A 41 15.96 4.18 -15.13
N THR A 42 17.09 3.48 -15.25
CA THR A 42 17.31 2.48 -16.34
C THR A 42 16.39 1.26 -16.26
N TRP A 43 15.68 1.08 -15.15
CA TRP A 43 14.76 -0.03 -14.94
C TRP A 43 13.31 0.30 -15.28
N LEU A 44 12.98 1.58 -15.44
CA LEU A 44 11.61 2.00 -15.75
C LEU A 44 11.27 1.75 -17.22
N ALA A 45 10.01 1.42 -17.47
CA ALA A 45 9.47 1.40 -18.82
C ALA A 45 9.27 2.83 -19.37
N ALA A 46 9.14 2.96 -20.69
CA ALA A 46 9.02 4.25 -21.35
C ALA A 46 7.82 5.09 -20.87
N ASP A 47 6.67 4.45 -20.60
CA ASP A 47 5.47 5.10 -20.06
C ASP A 47 5.69 5.61 -18.63
N GLU A 48 6.47 4.87 -17.83
CA GLU A 48 6.80 5.26 -16.47
C GLU A 48 7.81 6.42 -16.45
N LEU A 49 8.82 6.40 -17.31
CA LEU A 49 9.74 7.53 -17.51
C LEU A 49 8.97 8.78 -17.94
N ALA A 50 8.07 8.64 -18.92
CA ALA A 50 7.21 9.74 -19.36
C ALA A 50 6.32 10.27 -18.23
N ARG A 51 5.82 9.40 -17.34
CA ARG A 51 5.07 9.82 -16.14
C ARG A 51 5.96 10.52 -15.12
N ALA A 52 7.18 10.03 -14.89
CA ALA A 52 8.15 10.66 -13.99
C ALA A 52 8.46 12.11 -14.43
N GLN A 53 8.58 12.34 -15.74
CA GLN A 53 8.85 13.66 -16.31
C GLN A 53 7.70 14.67 -16.16
N ARG A 54 6.48 14.24 -15.82
CA ARG A 54 5.32 15.12 -15.61
C ARG A 54 5.27 15.74 -14.21
N PHE A 55 6.08 15.26 -13.26
CA PHE A 55 6.12 15.85 -11.93
C PHE A 55 6.77 17.23 -11.98
N VAL A 56 6.13 18.20 -11.33
CA VAL A 56 6.61 19.59 -11.26
C VAL A 56 7.85 19.72 -10.37
N PHE A 57 7.89 18.95 -9.27
CA PHE A 57 8.98 19.01 -8.30
C PHE A 57 9.89 17.80 -8.42
N ASP A 58 11.20 18.04 -8.48
CA ASP A 58 12.23 16.99 -8.55
C ASP A 58 12.11 15.97 -7.42
N ARG A 59 11.75 16.42 -6.21
CA ARG A 59 11.52 15.53 -5.06
C ARG A 59 10.45 14.48 -5.36
N ASP A 60 9.34 14.89 -5.96
CA ASP A 60 8.23 13.98 -6.23
C ASP A 60 8.54 13.08 -7.44
N ARG A 61 9.28 13.60 -8.43
CA ARG A 61 9.86 12.79 -9.51
C ARG A 61 10.77 11.70 -8.97
N HIS A 62 11.72 12.04 -8.10
CA HIS A 62 12.69 11.09 -7.55
C HIS A 62 11.99 10.00 -6.72
N ARG A 63 11.03 10.39 -5.87
CA ARG A 63 10.23 9.44 -5.08
C ARG A 63 9.45 8.48 -5.99
N PHE A 64 8.85 8.99 -7.07
CA PHE A 64 8.17 8.16 -8.05
C PHE A 64 9.11 7.17 -8.72
N VAL A 65 10.28 7.62 -9.18
CA VAL A 65 11.30 6.76 -9.81
C VAL A 65 11.75 5.66 -8.85
N VAL A 66 12.10 6.02 -7.60
CA VAL A 66 12.56 5.05 -6.59
C VAL A 66 11.46 4.03 -6.29
N ALA A 67 10.23 4.49 -6.01
CA ALA A 67 9.11 3.61 -5.72
C ALA A 67 8.83 2.64 -6.90
N ARG A 68 8.85 3.14 -8.14
CA ARG A 68 8.56 2.33 -9.32
C ARG A 68 9.67 1.34 -9.65
N ALA A 69 10.93 1.77 -9.56
CA ALA A 69 12.07 0.88 -9.80
C ALA A 69 12.14 -0.24 -8.76
N LEU A 70 11.88 0.06 -7.49
CA LEU A 70 11.89 -0.94 -6.42
C LEU A 70 10.68 -1.87 -6.48
N LEU A 71 9.52 -1.39 -6.92
CA LEU A 71 8.39 -2.26 -7.28
C LEU A 71 8.82 -3.31 -8.31
N ARG A 72 9.44 -2.87 -9.41
CA ARG A 72 9.94 -3.78 -10.46
C ARG A 72 10.98 -4.75 -9.92
N LEU A 73 11.95 -4.27 -9.16
CA LEU A 73 12.98 -5.10 -8.54
C LEU A 73 12.38 -6.20 -7.66
N LEU A 74 11.49 -5.83 -6.74
CA LEU A 74 10.91 -6.78 -5.80
C LEU A 74 10.01 -7.78 -6.49
N LEU A 75 9.13 -7.35 -7.41
CA LEU A 75 8.31 -8.28 -8.19
C LEU A 75 9.16 -9.21 -9.06
N GLY A 76 10.25 -8.71 -9.64
CA GLY A 76 11.20 -9.51 -10.41
C GLY A 76 11.78 -10.68 -9.60
N ARG A 77 11.99 -10.49 -8.28
CA ARG A 77 12.45 -11.53 -7.36
C ARG A 77 11.41 -12.59 -7.03
N TYR A 78 10.12 -12.28 -7.15
CA TYR A 78 9.05 -13.27 -7.04
C TYR A 78 8.84 -14.02 -8.35
N THR A 79 9.02 -13.36 -9.50
CA THR A 79 8.75 -13.95 -10.82
C THR A 79 9.98 -14.55 -11.51
N GLY A 80 11.19 -14.31 -11.00
CA GLY A 80 12.43 -14.65 -11.67
C GLY A 80 12.73 -13.82 -12.93
N GLN A 81 12.13 -12.63 -13.05
CA GLN A 81 12.33 -11.72 -14.19
C GLN A 81 13.20 -10.53 -13.77
N THR A 82 13.93 -9.94 -14.70
CA THR A 82 14.63 -8.68 -14.45
C THR A 82 13.62 -7.52 -14.35
N PRO A 83 13.98 -6.41 -13.68
CA PRO A 83 13.10 -5.24 -13.57
C PRO A 83 12.57 -4.72 -14.92
N GLN A 84 13.38 -4.79 -15.97
CA GLN A 84 13.08 -4.32 -17.32
C GLN A 84 12.12 -5.24 -18.10
N GLU A 85 12.12 -6.54 -17.79
CA GLU A 85 11.26 -7.52 -18.47
C GLU A 85 9.82 -7.49 -17.96
N LEU A 86 9.60 -6.94 -16.75
CA LEU A 86 8.26 -6.82 -16.19
C LEU A 86 7.39 -5.87 -17.02
N SER A 87 6.21 -6.37 -17.37
CA SER A 87 5.17 -5.60 -18.04
C SER A 87 3.97 -5.46 -17.12
N PHE A 88 3.48 -4.24 -16.96
CA PHE A 88 2.28 -3.95 -16.17
C PHE A 88 1.09 -3.69 -17.10
N VAL A 89 -0.05 -4.25 -16.74
CA VAL A 89 -1.35 -3.84 -17.28
C VAL A 89 -2.07 -2.98 -16.25
N TYR A 90 -2.94 -2.08 -16.69
CA TYR A 90 -3.63 -1.14 -15.81
C TYR A 90 -5.14 -1.35 -15.89
N GLY A 91 -5.78 -1.50 -14.74
CA GLY A 91 -7.24 -1.52 -14.63
C GLY A 91 -7.87 -0.13 -14.84
N GLU A 92 -9.20 -0.07 -14.85
CA GLU A 92 -9.96 1.17 -15.10
C GLU A 92 -9.61 2.30 -14.13
N ALA A 93 -9.40 1.99 -12.85
CA ALA A 93 -8.99 2.95 -11.83
C ALA A 93 -7.46 3.20 -11.78
N GLY A 94 -6.69 2.64 -12.73
CA GLY A 94 -5.24 2.81 -12.82
C GLY A 94 -4.42 1.92 -11.89
N LYS A 95 -5.01 0.91 -11.23
CA LYS A 95 -4.27 -0.10 -10.46
C LYS A 95 -3.42 -0.94 -11.42
N PRO A 96 -2.09 -1.01 -11.24
CA PRO A 96 -1.23 -1.87 -12.03
C PRO A 96 -1.36 -3.34 -11.59
N SER A 97 -1.26 -4.27 -12.52
CA SER A 97 -1.15 -5.71 -12.28
C SER A 97 -0.16 -6.36 -13.25
N LEU A 98 0.30 -7.57 -12.92
CA LEU A 98 1.10 -8.39 -13.84
C LEU A 98 0.18 -9.12 -14.82
N ASP A 99 0.72 -9.58 -15.95
CA ASP A 99 -0.04 -10.42 -16.89
C ASP A 99 -0.45 -11.73 -16.19
N PRO A 100 -1.75 -11.99 -15.97
CA PRO A 100 -2.22 -13.16 -15.22
C PRO A 100 -1.91 -14.48 -15.95
N ARG A 101 -1.53 -14.44 -17.23
CA ARG A 101 -1.13 -15.63 -18.00
C ARG A 101 0.29 -16.07 -17.70
N ARG A 102 1.09 -15.27 -16.98
CA ARG A 102 2.47 -15.60 -16.61
C ARG A 102 2.52 -16.05 -15.15
N PRO A 103 2.89 -17.31 -14.86
CA PRO A 103 3.11 -17.74 -13.49
C PRO A 103 4.37 -17.07 -12.90
N PRO A 104 4.46 -16.94 -11.56
CA PRO A 104 3.42 -17.23 -10.58
C PRO A 104 2.26 -16.22 -10.63
N ALA A 105 1.05 -16.66 -10.27
CA ALA A 105 -0.08 -15.76 -10.10
C ALA A 105 0.18 -14.88 -8.87
N LEU A 106 0.57 -13.63 -9.11
CA LEU A 106 0.84 -12.64 -8.06
C LEU A 106 -0.14 -11.49 -8.16
N GLU A 107 -0.62 -11.09 -7.00
CA GLU A 107 -1.34 -9.84 -6.82
C GLU A 107 -0.46 -8.92 -5.97
N PHE A 108 -0.52 -7.62 -6.26
CA PHE A 108 0.26 -6.65 -5.51
C PHE A 108 -0.44 -5.30 -5.39
N ASN A 109 -0.01 -4.53 -4.40
CA ASN A 109 -0.39 -3.13 -4.29
C ASN A 109 0.76 -2.31 -3.72
N LEU A 110 0.90 -1.08 -4.23
CA LEU A 110 1.90 -0.12 -3.80
C LEU A 110 1.19 1.13 -3.30
N SER A 111 1.57 1.60 -2.12
CA SER A 111 1.20 2.93 -1.62
C SER A 111 2.45 3.68 -1.17
N HIS A 112 2.40 5.01 -1.20
CA HIS A 112 3.48 5.85 -0.70
C HIS A 112 2.94 7.14 -0.11
N SER A 113 3.57 7.60 0.97
CA SER A 113 3.32 8.91 1.55
C SER A 113 4.65 9.49 2.00
N ALA A 114 4.82 10.80 1.77
CA ALA A 114 6.10 11.49 1.91
C ALA A 114 7.28 10.67 1.35
N ASP A 115 8.18 10.20 2.21
CA ASP A 115 9.42 9.49 1.90
C ASP A 115 9.37 7.97 2.15
N ARG A 116 8.18 7.42 2.42
CA ARG A 116 7.99 5.98 2.62
C ARG A 116 7.06 5.40 1.55
N ALA A 117 7.33 4.16 1.19
CA ALA A 117 6.40 3.32 0.43
C ALA A 117 6.16 1.98 1.13
N LEU A 118 4.96 1.45 0.94
CA LEU A 118 4.61 0.07 1.23
C LEU A 118 4.29 -0.67 -0.06
N LEU A 119 4.89 -1.85 -0.23
CA LEU A 119 4.51 -2.82 -1.25
C LEU A 119 4.00 -4.08 -0.55
N ALA A 120 2.76 -4.47 -0.85
CA ALA A 120 2.20 -5.75 -0.42
C ALA A 120 2.10 -6.68 -1.62
N VAL A 121 2.48 -7.95 -1.43
CA VAL A 121 2.47 -9.00 -2.47
C VAL A 121 1.81 -10.25 -1.91
N SER A 122 0.89 -10.85 -2.67
CA SER A 122 0.15 -12.06 -2.35
C SER A 122 0.16 -13.06 -3.51
N GLY A 123 -0.04 -14.34 -3.20
CA GLY A 123 -0.16 -15.42 -4.19
C GLY A 123 -1.57 -15.51 -4.79
N GLY A 124 -1.91 -14.61 -5.72
CA GLY A 124 -3.13 -14.68 -6.53
C GLY A 124 -4.42 -14.23 -5.84
N VAL A 125 -4.33 -13.66 -4.63
CA VAL A 125 -5.48 -13.09 -3.90
C VAL A 125 -5.43 -11.58 -3.98
N PRO A 126 -6.52 -10.87 -4.38
CA PRO A 126 -6.55 -9.42 -4.41
C PRO A 126 -6.08 -8.80 -3.10
N ILE A 127 -5.19 -7.82 -3.20
CA ILE A 127 -4.57 -7.17 -2.05
C ILE A 127 -4.54 -5.66 -2.24
N GLY A 128 -4.69 -4.94 -1.14
CA GLY A 128 -4.46 -3.51 -1.06
C GLY A 128 -3.63 -3.14 0.15
N VAL A 129 -2.84 -2.09 0.03
CA VAL A 129 -2.01 -1.55 1.10
C VAL A 129 -2.09 -0.04 1.08
N ASP A 130 -2.04 0.57 2.24
CA ASP A 130 -1.93 2.02 2.35
C ASP A 130 -0.97 2.46 3.44
N ILE A 131 -0.39 3.65 3.25
CA ILE A 131 0.49 4.30 4.22
C ILE A 131 0.28 5.81 4.19
N GLU A 132 0.18 6.42 5.37
CA GLU A 132 0.12 7.87 5.51
C GLU A 132 1.04 8.38 6.62
N SER A 133 1.63 9.55 6.36
CA SER A 133 2.40 10.28 7.35
C SER A 133 1.49 11.23 8.14
N SER A 134 1.73 11.35 9.43
CA SER A 134 1.00 12.27 10.33
C SER A 134 1.39 13.75 10.16
N THR A 135 2.23 14.07 9.16
CA THR A 135 2.86 15.40 9.01
C THR A 135 1.94 16.44 8.39
N ARG A 136 0.89 16.02 7.68
CA ARG A 136 -0.01 16.94 6.99
C ARG A 136 -0.99 17.58 7.98
N ALA A 137 -1.00 18.91 8.00
CA ALA A 137 -2.01 19.67 8.72
C ALA A 137 -3.31 19.70 7.91
N ILE A 138 -4.26 18.84 8.29
CA ILE A 138 -5.61 18.76 7.70
C ILE A 138 -6.67 18.78 8.80
N ASP A 139 -7.84 19.28 8.47
CA ASP A 139 -9.03 19.18 9.33
C ASP A 139 -9.62 17.77 9.20
N VAL A 140 -9.15 16.88 10.07
CA VAL A 140 -9.52 15.46 10.05
C VAL A 140 -11.01 15.23 10.36
N LEU A 141 -11.62 16.08 11.20
CA LEU A 141 -13.03 15.95 11.56
C LEU A 141 -13.93 16.39 10.41
N ALA A 142 -13.58 17.48 9.71
CA ALA A 142 -14.33 17.91 8.53
C ALA A 142 -14.31 16.86 7.41
N ILE A 143 -13.15 16.20 7.19
CA ILE A 143 -13.02 15.13 6.20
C ILE A 143 -13.82 13.90 6.62
N ALA A 144 -13.69 13.45 7.88
CA ALA A 144 -14.44 12.32 8.40
C ALA A 144 -15.96 12.54 8.33
N ASN A 145 -16.45 13.72 8.73
CA ASN A 145 -17.87 14.06 8.68
C ASN A 145 -18.44 14.01 7.26
N ARG A 146 -17.62 14.33 6.25
CA ARG A 146 -18.07 14.37 4.86
C ARG A 146 -18.02 13.01 4.17
N TYR A 147 -17.03 12.17 4.47
CA TYR A 147 -16.71 11.00 3.65
C TYR A 147 -16.68 9.66 4.40
N PHE A 148 -16.71 9.66 5.72
CA PHE A 148 -16.70 8.42 6.50
C PHE A 148 -18.12 8.04 6.91
N TYR A 149 -18.28 6.77 7.29
CA TYR A 149 -19.53 6.30 7.85
C TYR A 149 -19.76 6.95 9.21
N GLY A 150 -21.02 7.23 9.58
CA GLY A 150 -21.35 7.99 10.79
C GLY A 150 -20.72 7.42 12.07
N SER A 151 -20.72 6.09 12.23
CA SER A 151 -20.10 5.43 13.38
C SER A 151 -18.58 5.62 13.45
N GLU A 152 -17.90 5.76 12.32
CA GLU A 152 -16.46 6.04 12.26
C GLU A 152 -16.19 7.50 12.65
N TYR A 153 -17.00 8.44 12.15
CA TYR A 153 -16.93 9.84 12.56
C TYR A 153 -17.13 10.00 14.07
N ASP A 154 -18.18 9.38 14.62
CA ASP A 154 -18.47 9.44 16.05
C ASP A 154 -17.31 8.90 16.89
N SER A 155 -16.70 7.78 16.46
CA SER A 155 -15.53 7.22 17.13
C SER A 155 -14.31 8.13 17.08
N ILE A 156 -14.08 8.83 15.95
CA ILE A 156 -12.96 9.77 15.81
C ILE A 156 -13.23 11.02 16.65
N ALA A 157 -14.44 11.57 16.61
CA ALA A 157 -14.83 12.77 17.34
C ALA A 157 -14.79 12.58 18.86
N ALA A 158 -15.13 11.38 19.34
CA ALA A 158 -15.07 11.02 20.76
C ALA A 158 -13.63 10.86 21.30
N ALA A 159 -12.63 10.69 20.42
CA ALA A 159 -11.23 10.61 20.86
C ALA A 159 -10.78 11.96 21.44
N PRO A 160 -9.88 11.96 22.45
CA PRO A 160 -9.24 13.19 22.94
C PRO A 160 -8.59 13.95 21.78
N ALA A 161 -8.67 15.29 21.77
CA ALA A 161 -8.21 16.12 20.65
C ALA A 161 -6.80 15.78 20.11
N PRO A 162 -5.78 15.48 20.96
CA PRO A 162 -4.45 15.08 20.47
C PRO A 162 -4.42 13.74 19.70
N LEU A 163 -5.41 12.87 19.94
CA LEU A 163 -5.53 11.52 19.37
C LEU A 163 -6.49 11.45 18.18
N GLN A 164 -7.31 12.48 17.93
CA GLN A 164 -8.27 12.49 16.83
C GLN A 164 -7.61 12.30 15.46
N ARG A 165 -6.42 12.89 15.25
CA ARG A 165 -5.65 12.69 14.01
C ARG A 165 -5.20 11.24 13.85
N ASP A 166 -4.74 10.62 14.93
CA ASP A 166 -4.32 9.21 14.90
C ASP A 166 -5.51 8.30 14.58
N ALA A 167 -6.65 8.50 15.27
CA ALA A 167 -7.89 7.77 15.01
C ALA A 167 -8.35 7.94 13.55
N PHE A 168 -8.34 9.17 13.03
CA PHE A 168 -8.66 9.44 11.63
C PHE A 168 -7.74 8.71 10.67
N LEU A 169 -6.42 8.83 10.84
CA LEU A 169 -5.45 8.21 9.93
C LEU A 169 -5.56 6.68 9.95
N ARG A 170 -5.87 6.08 11.11
CA ARG A 170 -6.15 4.63 11.21
C ARG A 170 -7.35 4.20 10.36
N HIS A 171 -8.45 4.94 10.42
CA HIS A 171 -9.61 4.68 9.55
C HIS A 171 -9.27 4.94 8.07
N TRP A 172 -8.57 6.04 7.78
CA TRP A 172 -8.19 6.43 6.43
C TRP A 172 -7.38 5.33 5.73
N VAL A 173 -6.26 4.91 6.32
CA VAL A 173 -5.39 3.90 5.69
C VAL A 173 -6.09 2.54 5.59
N ALA A 174 -6.96 2.20 6.53
CA ALA A 174 -7.76 0.97 6.47
C ALA A 174 -8.76 1.00 5.29
N LYS A 175 -9.49 2.10 5.11
CA LYS A 175 -10.44 2.27 4.01
C LYS A 175 -9.73 2.30 2.65
N GLU A 176 -8.63 3.06 2.55
CA GLU A 176 -7.79 3.12 1.35
C GLU A 176 -7.23 1.75 0.97
N ALA A 177 -6.73 0.97 1.94
CA ALA A 177 -6.25 -0.37 1.68
C ALA A 177 -7.36 -1.28 1.11
N VAL A 178 -8.59 -1.20 1.62
CA VAL A 178 -9.74 -1.94 1.06
C VAL A 178 -10.04 -1.50 -0.37
N LEU A 179 -10.17 -0.19 -0.61
CA LEU A 179 -10.50 0.35 -1.94
C LEU A 179 -9.42 0.05 -3.00
N LYS A 180 -8.15 0.11 -2.59
CA LYS A 180 -7.00 -0.30 -3.43
C LYS A 180 -7.01 -1.80 -3.68
N GLY A 181 -7.45 -2.60 -2.72
CA GLY A 181 -7.68 -4.02 -2.87
C GLY A 181 -8.71 -4.32 -3.95
N GLU A 182 -9.87 -3.67 -3.88
CA GLU A 182 -10.98 -3.80 -4.83
C GLU A 182 -10.66 -3.23 -6.22
N GLY A 183 -9.75 -2.26 -6.30
CA GLY A 183 -9.36 -1.64 -7.57
C GLY A 183 -10.37 -0.63 -8.11
N ILE A 184 -11.26 -0.10 -7.26
CA ILE A 184 -12.33 0.84 -7.64
C ILE A 184 -11.96 2.32 -7.48
N GLY A 185 -10.80 2.62 -6.89
CA GLY A 185 -10.34 3.98 -6.61
C GLY A 185 -11.04 4.63 -5.41
N ILE A 186 -10.54 5.81 -5.00
CA ILE A 186 -10.92 6.46 -3.73
C ILE A 186 -12.33 7.09 -3.80
N GLY A 187 -12.66 7.74 -4.92
CA GLY A 187 -13.91 8.42 -5.28
C GLY A 187 -15.03 8.55 -4.22
N PHE A 188 -16.28 8.26 -4.61
CA PHE A 188 -17.45 8.28 -3.73
C PHE A 188 -17.65 6.94 -2.99
N ALA A 189 -16.55 6.21 -2.75
CA ALA A 189 -16.61 4.85 -2.25
C ALA A 189 -16.38 4.75 -0.72
N LEU A 190 -15.77 5.78 -0.11
CA LEU A 190 -15.50 5.81 1.33
C LEU A 190 -16.76 5.73 2.19
N GLU A 191 -17.89 6.27 1.74
CA GLU A 191 -19.15 6.25 2.49
C GLU A 191 -19.91 4.92 2.37
N ARG A 192 -19.51 4.02 1.45
CA ARG A 192 -20.26 2.79 1.11
C ARG A 192 -20.04 1.64 2.10
N PHE A 193 -19.02 1.74 2.93
CA PHE A 193 -18.67 0.74 3.92
C PHE A 193 -18.03 1.39 5.14
N SER A 194 -18.09 0.73 6.29
CA SER A 194 -17.39 1.13 7.50
C SER A 194 -16.23 0.18 7.81
N ILE A 195 -15.22 0.68 8.51
CA ILE A 195 -14.17 -0.12 9.15
C ILE A 195 -14.53 -0.35 10.61
N CYS A 196 -14.66 -1.61 10.99
CA CYS A 196 -14.92 -2.03 12.37
C CYS A 196 -13.66 -2.66 12.95
N PHE A 197 -13.01 -1.95 13.88
CA PHE A 197 -11.83 -2.44 14.59
C PHE A 197 -12.19 -3.53 15.61
N GLU A 198 -11.34 -4.55 15.70
CA GLU A 198 -11.49 -5.68 16.61
C GLU A 198 -10.47 -5.58 17.77
N GLY A 199 -10.90 -5.90 19.00
CA GLY A 199 -10.02 -5.95 20.16
C GLY A 199 -9.26 -4.64 20.40
N GLN A 200 -7.93 -4.71 20.41
CA GLN A 200 -7.04 -3.55 20.59
C GLN A 200 -6.82 -2.73 19.30
N GLY A 201 -7.53 -3.05 18.21
CA GLY A 201 -7.47 -2.31 16.96
C GLY A 201 -6.33 -2.71 16.01
N GLU A 202 -5.64 -3.81 16.25
CA GLU A 202 -4.63 -4.33 15.29
C GLU A 202 -5.27 -4.97 14.05
N ARG A 203 -6.55 -5.35 14.18
CA ARG A 203 -7.37 -5.95 13.13
C ARG A 203 -8.64 -5.14 12.95
N ALA A 204 -9.16 -5.13 11.74
CA ALA A 204 -10.47 -4.59 11.44
C ALA A 204 -11.13 -5.35 10.29
N ARG A 205 -12.42 -5.13 10.10
CA ARG A 205 -13.16 -5.62 8.93
C ARG A 205 -13.88 -4.49 8.22
N SER A 206 -13.96 -4.58 6.90
CA SER A 206 -14.91 -3.76 6.14
C SER A 206 -16.31 -4.34 6.27
N ILE A 207 -17.30 -3.47 6.48
CA ILE A 207 -18.72 -3.83 6.49
C ILE A 207 -19.41 -2.95 5.46
N THR A 208 -19.86 -3.56 4.36
CA THR A 208 -20.65 -2.88 3.34
C THR A 208 -22.11 -2.88 3.78
N HIS A 209 -22.72 -1.70 3.85
CA HIS A 209 -24.09 -1.51 4.32
C HIS A 209 -25.05 -1.46 3.13
N VAL A 210 -25.72 -2.56 2.80
CA VAL A 210 -26.76 -2.63 1.76
C VAL A 210 -28.04 -3.21 2.35
N GLY A 211 -28.95 -2.35 2.82
CA GLY A 211 -30.12 -2.80 3.57
C GLY A 211 -29.72 -3.60 4.82
N ASP A 212 -30.37 -4.74 5.05
CA ASP A 212 -30.03 -5.67 6.15
C ASP A 212 -28.97 -6.73 5.78
N VAL A 213 -28.39 -6.67 4.58
CA VAL A 213 -27.45 -7.69 4.08
C VAL A 213 -26.01 -7.20 4.25
N GLN A 214 -25.23 -7.93 5.05
CA GLN A 214 -23.77 -7.76 5.09
C GLN A 214 -23.14 -8.46 3.87
N ALA A 215 -22.54 -7.68 2.98
CA ALA A 215 -21.80 -8.20 1.82
C ALA A 215 -20.30 -8.37 2.14
N LYS A 216 -19.54 -8.98 1.20
CA LYS A 216 -18.09 -9.31 1.27
C LYS A 216 -17.30 -8.42 2.25
N SER A 217 -16.74 -9.02 3.29
CA SER A 217 -15.86 -8.33 4.22
C SER A 217 -14.40 -8.51 3.83
N TRP A 218 -13.65 -7.41 3.79
CA TRP A 218 -12.20 -7.43 3.73
C TRP A 218 -11.66 -7.49 5.15
N CYS A 219 -10.71 -8.37 5.40
CA CYS A 219 -9.92 -8.34 6.62
C CYS A 219 -8.79 -7.32 6.44
N VAL A 220 -8.65 -6.45 7.44
CA VAL A 220 -7.63 -5.39 7.48
C VAL A 220 -6.69 -5.65 8.65
N ARG A 221 -5.39 -5.56 8.40
CA ARG A 221 -4.35 -5.59 9.41
C ARG A 221 -3.66 -4.23 9.47
N MET A 222 -3.66 -3.63 10.65
CA MET A 222 -2.83 -2.45 10.92
C MET A 222 -1.37 -2.87 11.06
N LEU A 223 -0.48 -2.08 10.48
CA LEU A 223 0.96 -2.34 10.49
C LEU A 223 1.62 -1.56 11.64
N SER A 224 2.50 -2.25 12.39
CA SER A 224 3.33 -1.62 13.41
C SER A 224 4.52 -0.90 12.77
N LEU A 225 4.30 0.38 12.46
CA LEU A 225 5.29 1.32 11.91
C LEU A 225 5.89 2.21 13.02
N GLU A 226 6.94 2.95 12.68
CA GLU A 226 7.51 3.96 13.57
C GLU A 226 6.52 5.12 13.85
N PRO A 227 6.65 5.82 14.99
CA PRO A 227 5.76 6.93 15.33
C PRO A 227 5.65 7.98 14.22
N GLY A 228 4.42 8.44 13.97
CA GLY A 228 4.13 9.39 12.90
C GLY A 228 3.74 8.76 11.57
N TRP A 229 3.68 7.42 11.49
CA TRP A 229 3.23 6.68 10.31
C TRP A 229 2.08 5.73 10.65
N HIS A 230 1.13 5.66 9.71
CA HIS A 230 0.00 4.75 9.75
C HIS A 230 0.03 3.91 8.50
N GLY A 231 -0.17 2.60 8.63
CA GLY A 231 -0.27 1.74 7.47
C GLY A 231 -1.21 0.58 7.72
N ALA A 232 -1.85 0.12 6.66
CA ALA A 232 -2.76 -1.01 6.69
C ALA A 232 -2.62 -1.85 5.43
N VAL A 233 -2.95 -3.13 5.55
CA VAL A 233 -3.05 -4.08 4.45
C VAL A 233 -4.40 -4.79 4.52
N ALA A 234 -5.06 -4.97 3.39
CA ALA A 234 -6.41 -5.50 3.29
C ALA A 234 -6.52 -6.60 2.22
N LEU A 235 -7.25 -7.67 2.54
CA LEU A 235 -7.55 -8.79 1.63
C LEU A 235 -8.98 -9.33 1.82
N PRO A 236 -9.59 -9.93 0.77
CA PRO A 236 -10.90 -10.57 0.86
C PRO A 236 -10.76 -11.99 1.44
N ALA A 237 -10.35 -12.10 2.69
CA ALA A 237 -10.13 -13.35 3.42
C ALA A 237 -10.58 -13.24 4.88
N ASP A 238 -10.81 -14.37 5.55
CA ASP A 238 -11.14 -14.37 6.98
C ASP A 238 -9.95 -14.02 7.86
N SER A 239 -8.76 -14.49 7.46
CA SER A 239 -7.47 -14.20 8.09
C SER A 239 -6.33 -14.45 7.10
N PHE A 240 -5.15 -13.90 7.37
CA PHE A 240 -3.94 -14.13 6.58
C PHE A 240 -2.68 -13.92 7.43
N ALA A 241 -1.59 -14.56 7.02
CA ALA A 241 -0.28 -14.41 7.67
C ALA A 241 0.53 -13.29 7.02
N LEU A 242 0.93 -12.30 7.82
CA LEU A 242 1.85 -11.25 7.39
C LEU A 242 3.29 -11.64 7.65
N ARG A 243 4.11 -11.51 6.62
CA ARG A 243 5.55 -11.61 6.67
C ARG A 243 6.16 -10.26 6.31
N PHE A 244 7.27 -9.96 6.97
CA PHE A 244 8.08 -8.79 6.67
C PHE A 244 9.47 -9.27 6.25
N PRO A 245 9.68 -9.49 4.94
CA PRO A 245 10.96 -9.98 4.46
C PRO A 245 12.13 -9.08 4.85
N THR A 246 13.30 -9.69 4.98
CA THR A 246 14.56 -8.97 5.24
C THR A 246 15.52 -9.18 4.09
N CYS A 247 16.22 -8.12 3.71
CA CYS A 247 17.38 -8.23 2.84
C CYS A 247 18.59 -8.52 3.71
N ARG A 248 19.02 -9.79 3.74
CA ARG A 248 20.35 -10.13 4.25
C ARG A 248 21.34 -9.88 3.10
N PRO A 249 22.41 -9.10 3.30
CA PRO A 249 23.51 -9.10 2.34
C PRO A 249 24.08 -10.53 2.26
N VAL A 250 24.42 -10.94 1.03
CA VAL A 250 25.16 -12.18 0.77
C VAL A 250 26.61 -12.01 1.21
#